data_AF-A0A4Y2HIZ9-F1
#
_entry.id   AF-A0A4Y2HIZ9-F1
#
_cell.length_a   1.000
_cell.length_b   1.000
_cell.length_c   1.000
_cell.angle_alpha   90.00
_cell.angle_beta   90.00
_cell.angle_gamma   90.00
#
_symmetry.space_group_name_H-M   'P 1'
#
loop_
_entity.id
_entity.type
_entity.pdbx_description
1 polymer ?
#
loop_
_entity_poly.entity_id
_entity_poly.type
_entity_poly.pdbx_seq_one_letter_code
_entity_poly.pdbx_strand_id
1 'polypeptide(L)'
;MLPDICYPSEQNPVKQLYGELNLSTIMQEELRGRTILAVTNDASIDINNQVLAYLPGETVVYEAVDDIVRDDPNDRLPFPVEFLNSLTPTGMPPYKLNLKLGCIII
;
A
#
# COMPACT_ATOMS: atom_id res chain seq x y z
N MET A 1 15.53 5.84 -19.47
CA MET A 1 15.27 4.74 -20.41
C MET A 1 13.96 4.10 -20.01
N LEU A 2 13.11 3.74 -20.97
CA LEU A 2 11.96 2.86 -20.70
C LEU A 2 12.49 1.44 -20.44
N PRO A 3 11.84 0.63 -19.59
CA PRO A 3 12.26 -0.74 -19.35
C PRO A 3 12.20 -1.57 -20.65
N ASP A 4 13.16 -2.48 -20.83
CA ASP A 4 13.24 -3.39 -22.00
C ASP A 4 12.05 -4.37 -22.09
N ILE A 5 11.25 -4.44 -21.02
CA ILE A 5 10.10 -5.32 -20.91
C ILE A 5 8.86 -4.45 -20.71
N CYS A 6 7.94 -4.51 -21.67
CA CYS A 6 6.61 -3.93 -21.58
C CYS A 6 5.61 -5.06 -21.37
N TYR A 7 4.83 -4.96 -20.30
CA TYR A 7 3.80 -5.95 -20.00
C TYR A 7 2.44 -5.47 -20.53
N PRO A 8 1.66 -6.35 -21.17
CA PRO A 8 0.35 -5.96 -21.68
C PRO A 8 -0.58 -5.54 -20.54
N SER A 9 -1.39 -4.52 -20.79
CA SER A 9 -2.25 -3.82 -19.82
C SER A 9 -3.28 -4.71 -19.11
N GLU A 10 -3.52 -5.92 -19.60
CA GLU A 10 -4.51 -6.86 -19.05
C GLU A 10 -3.94 -7.83 -18.00
N GLN A 11 -2.63 -7.83 -17.75
CA GLN A 11 -2.01 -8.75 -16.79
C GLN A 11 -1.84 -8.10 -15.41
N ASN A 12 -2.11 -8.87 -14.34
CA ASN A 12 -1.90 -8.43 -12.97
C ASN A 12 -0.37 -8.24 -12.71
N PRO A 13 0.10 -7.00 -12.47
CA PRO A 13 1.53 -6.70 -12.35
C PRO A 13 2.16 -7.34 -11.10
N VAL A 14 1.37 -7.56 -10.04
CA VAL A 14 1.85 -8.23 -8.82
C VAL A 14 2.15 -9.69 -9.12
N LYS A 15 1.22 -10.41 -9.74
CA LYS A 15 1.43 -11.82 -10.12
C LYS A 15 2.63 -11.97 -11.05
N GLN A 16 2.84 -11.03 -11.94
CA GLN A 16 3.94 -11.07 -12.89
C GLN A 16 5.31 -10.88 -12.26
N LEU A 17 5.44 -9.93 -11.33
CA LEU A 17 6.72 -9.64 -10.69
C LEU A 17 7.00 -10.55 -9.49
N TYR A 18 5.97 -11.04 -8.80
CA TYR A 18 6.12 -11.75 -7.53
C TYR A 18 5.56 -13.18 -7.53
N GLY A 19 4.79 -13.59 -8.55
CA GLY A 19 4.04 -14.85 -8.51
C GLY A 19 4.89 -16.12 -8.53
N GLU A 20 6.08 -16.08 -9.14
CA GLU A 20 7.02 -17.21 -9.18
C GLU A 20 8.07 -17.14 -8.04
N LEU A 21 8.04 -16.08 -7.22
CA LEU A 21 9.04 -15.86 -6.18
C LEU A 21 8.64 -16.56 -4.89
N ASN A 22 9.61 -17.20 -4.24
CA ASN A 22 9.43 -17.65 -2.87
C ASN A 22 9.74 -16.51 -1.90
N LEU A 23 8.73 -15.71 -1.56
CA LEU A 23 8.89 -14.56 -0.67
C LEU A 23 9.29 -14.93 0.77
N SER A 24 9.24 -16.21 1.15
CA SER A 24 9.72 -16.65 2.47
C SER A 24 11.25 -16.75 2.58
N THR A 25 11.94 -16.87 1.45
CA THR A 25 13.40 -17.03 1.39
C THR A 25 14.05 -16.00 0.47
N ILE A 26 13.31 -14.97 0.06
CA ILE A 26 13.76 -14.02 -0.96
C ILE A 26 14.92 -13.16 -0.45
N MET A 27 15.95 -13.02 -1.27
CA MET A 27 17.07 -12.11 -0.99
C MET A 27 16.76 -10.69 -1.49
N GLN A 28 17.34 -9.67 -0.85
CA GLN A 28 17.15 -8.27 -1.27
C GLN A 28 17.53 -8.02 -2.74
N GLU A 29 18.56 -8.72 -3.24
CA GLU A 29 19.00 -8.61 -4.64
C GLU A 29 17.92 -9.10 -5.63
N GLU A 30 17.10 -10.08 -5.24
CA GLU A 30 16.02 -10.59 -6.09
C GLU A 30 14.87 -9.59 -6.21
N LEU A 31 14.73 -8.66 -5.26
CA LEU A 31 13.73 -7.58 -5.29
C LEU A 31 14.17 -6.39 -6.14
N ARG A 32 15.46 -6.32 -6.51
CA ARG A 32 16.00 -5.21 -7.31
C ARG A 32 15.28 -5.12 -8.65
N GLY A 33 14.80 -3.92 -8.98
CA GLY A 33 14.11 -3.66 -10.24
C GLY A 33 12.66 -4.18 -10.31
N ARG A 34 12.10 -4.69 -9.21
CA ARG A 34 10.70 -5.15 -9.13
C ARG A 34 9.73 -4.12 -8.55
N THR A 35 10.14 -2.84 -8.52
CA THR A 35 9.28 -1.73 -8.07
C THR A 35 8.11 -1.55 -9.03
N ILE A 36 6.91 -1.47 -8.49
CA ILE A 36 5.70 -1.10 -9.24
C ILE A 36 5.40 0.36 -8.93
N LEU A 37 5.23 1.17 -9.98
CA LEU A 37 4.82 2.56 -9.86
C LEU A 37 3.33 2.67 -10.19
N ALA A 38 2.58 3.37 -9.35
CA ALA A 38 1.17 3.66 -9.55
C ALA A 38 0.96 5.17 -9.63
N VAL A 39 -0.10 5.58 -10.34
CA VAL A 39 -0.43 7.00 -10.53
C VAL A 39 -1.05 7.62 -9.26
N THR A 40 -1.80 6.83 -8.49
CA THR A 40 -2.50 7.27 -7.28
C THR A 40 -2.03 6.49 -6.04
N ASN A 41 -2.18 7.11 -4.87
CA ASN A 41 -1.87 6.48 -3.59
C ASN A 41 -2.77 5.27 -3.33
N ASP A 42 -4.07 5.37 -3.64
CA ASP A 42 -5.01 4.25 -3.45
C ASP A 42 -4.57 3.02 -4.26
N ALA A 43 -4.19 3.22 -5.53
CA ALA A 43 -3.68 2.15 -6.36
C ALA A 43 -2.36 1.57 -5.83
N SER A 44 -1.46 2.41 -5.29
CA SER A 44 -0.20 1.94 -4.71
C SER A 44 -0.43 1.13 -3.43
N ILE A 45 -1.37 1.54 -2.58
CA ILE A 45 -1.78 0.83 -1.36
C ILE A 45 -2.38 -0.53 -1.71
N ASP A 46 -3.26 -0.61 -2.70
CA ASP A 46 -3.85 -1.86 -3.16
C ASP A 46 -2.81 -2.84 -3.71
N ILE A 47 -1.84 -2.33 -4.49
CA ILE A 47 -0.72 -3.11 -5.00
C ILE A 47 0.16 -3.61 -3.85
N ASN A 48 0.50 -2.73 -2.89
CA ASN A 48 1.31 -3.08 -1.72
C ASN A 48 0.63 -4.14 -0.86
N ASN A 49 -0.69 -4.04 -0.64
CA ASN A 49 -1.48 -5.04 0.09
C ASN A 49 -1.51 -6.39 -0.64
N GLN A 50 -1.61 -6.39 -1.97
CA GLN A 50 -1.52 -7.63 -2.76
C GLN A 50 -0.13 -8.28 -2.61
N VAL A 51 0.96 -7.52 -2.72
CA VAL A 51 2.33 -8.04 -2.50
C VAL A 51 2.48 -8.56 -1.07
N LEU A 52 1.95 -7.84 -0.07
CA LEU A 52 1.96 -8.25 1.33
C LEU A 52 1.21 -9.58 1.54
N ALA A 53 0.15 -9.84 0.78
CA ALA A 53 -0.57 -11.12 0.86
C ALA A 53 0.30 -12.32 0.47
N TYR A 54 1.28 -12.15 -0.43
CA TYR A 54 2.23 -13.19 -0.81
C TYR A 54 3.32 -13.44 0.25
N LEU A 55 3.59 -12.47 1.14
CA LEU A 55 4.57 -12.66 2.21
C LEU A 55 4.05 -13.68 3.23
N PRO A 56 4.90 -14.61 3.72
CA PRO A 56 4.50 -15.52 4.78
C PRO A 56 4.31 -14.78 6.11
N GLY A 57 3.68 -15.46 7.06
CA GLY A 57 3.46 -14.92 8.41
C GLY A 57 2.13 -14.19 8.57
N GLU A 58 1.85 -13.83 9.82
CA GLU A 58 0.61 -13.18 10.23
C GLU A 58 0.64 -11.69 9.88
N THR A 59 -0.49 -11.19 9.38
CA THR A 59 -0.70 -9.75 9.16
C THR A 59 -1.05 -9.08 10.48
N VAL A 60 -0.32 -8.03 10.84
CA VAL A 60 -0.68 -7.10 11.90
C VAL A 60 -1.31 -5.86 11.29
N VAL A 61 -2.46 -5.44 11.79
CA VAL A 61 -3.19 -4.27 11.30
C VAL A 61 -3.09 -3.15 12.32
N TYR A 62 -2.62 -1.99 11.88
CA TYR A 62 -2.61 -0.74 12.66
C TYR A 62 -3.68 0.19 12.09
N GLU A 63 -4.59 0.65 12.94
CA GLU A 63 -5.63 1.61 12.55
C GLU A 63 -5.25 3.00 13.07
N ALA A 64 -5.34 4.01 12.20
CA ALA A 64 -5.08 5.39 12.56
C ALA A 64 -6.19 5.92 13.49
N VAL A 65 -5.85 6.94 14.28
CA VAL A 65 -6.78 7.62 15.18
C VAL A 65 -6.75 9.09 14.81
N ASP A 66 -7.56 9.44 13.81
CA ASP A 66 -7.65 10.79 13.28
C ASP A 66 -8.90 11.50 13.84
N ASP A 67 -8.75 12.78 14.16
CA ASP A 67 -9.86 13.64 14.56
C ASP A 67 -9.78 14.98 13.81
N ILE A 68 -10.93 15.60 13.63
CA ILE A 68 -11.02 16.88 12.92
C ILE A 68 -10.77 18.00 13.91
N VAL A 69 -9.73 18.78 13.67
CA VAL A 69 -9.49 20.03 14.39
C VAL A 69 -10.52 21.06 13.94
N ARG A 70 -11.23 21.67 14.90
CA ARG A 70 -12.25 22.70 14.66
C ARG A 70 -11.80 24.02 15.27
N ASP A 71 -11.97 25.11 14.52
CA ASP A 71 -11.67 26.45 15.00
C ASP A 71 -12.80 27.00 15.90
N ASP A 72 -14.06 26.68 15.59
CA ASP A 72 -15.23 26.98 16.43
C ASP A 72 -15.82 25.67 17.00
N PRO A 73 -15.94 25.51 18.34
CA PRO A 73 -16.58 24.36 18.97
C PRO A 73 -18.03 24.13 18.54
N ASN A 74 -18.72 25.17 18.06
CA ASN A 74 -20.08 25.09 17.55
C ASN A 74 -20.15 24.64 16.08
N ASP A 75 -19.01 24.62 15.38
CA ASP A 75 -18.98 24.19 13.99
C ASP A 75 -19.20 22.67 13.93
N ARG A 76 -20.34 22.29 13.36
CA ARG A 76 -20.69 20.90 13.12
C ARG A 76 -20.22 20.55 11.73
N LEU A 77 -18.92 20.24 11.60
CA LEU A 77 -18.40 19.70 10.36
C LEU A 77 -19.14 18.39 10.04
N PRO A 78 -19.81 18.28 8.88
CA PRO A 78 -20.71 17.17 8.57
C PRO A 78 -19.97 15.93 8.07
N PHE A 79 -18.64 15.86 8.22
CA PHE A 79 -17.86 14.77 7.65
C PHE A 79 -17.99 13.52 8.52
N PRO A 80 -18.47 12.40 7.95
CA PRO A 80 -18.50 11.14 8.65
C PRO A 80 -17.07 10.61 8.86
N VAL A 81 -16.86 9.76 9.86
CA VAL A 81 -15.53 9.17 10.14
C VAL A 81 -15.05 8.32 8.96
N GLU A 82 -15.97 7.72 8.22
CA GLU A 82 -15.70 6.96 7.00
C GLU A 82 -15.06 7.81 5.90
N PHE A 83 -15.40 9.10 5.84
CA PHE A 83 -14.76 10.03 4.90
C PHE A 83 -13.30 10.27 5.30
N LEU A 84 -13.03 10.52 6.58
CA LEU A 84 -11.66 10.69 7.09
C LEU A 84 -10.82 9.43 6.84
N ASN A 85 -11.37 8.26 7.15
CA ASN A 85 -10.71 6.97 6.98
C ASN A 85 -10.42 6.63 5.51
N SER A 86 -11.07 7.31 4.56
CA SER A 86 -10.83 7.14 3.11
C SER A 86 -9.71 8.04 2.58
N LEU A 87 -9.23 9.02 3.34
CA LEU A 87 -8.21 9.94 2.88
C LEU A 87 -6.84 9.26 2.80
N THR A 88 -6.13 9.51 1.71
CA THR A 88 -4.75 9.06 1.50
C THR A 88 -3.79 10.24 1.26
N PRO A 89 -3.64 11.14 2.25
CA PRO A 89 -2.83 12.33 2.08
C PRO A 89 -1.35 11.97 1.87
N THR A 90 -0.69 12.71 0.98
CA THR A 90 0.72 12.50 0.65
C THR A 90 1.60 12.62 1.90
N GLY A 91 2.46 11.62 2.11
CA GLY A 91 3.40 11.60 3.23
C GLY A 91 2.83 11.07 4.55
N MET A 92 1.59 10.57 4.55
CA MET A 92 1.01 9.87 5.70
C MET A 92 0.67 8.42 5.34
N PRO A 93 0.71 7.50 6.31
CA PRO A 93 0.20 6.14 6.12
C PRO A 93 -1.33 6.15 5.92
N PRO A 94 -1.90 5.12 5.28
CA PRO A 94 -3.35 4.96 5.18
C PRO A 94 -3.98 4.70 6.56
N TYR A 95 -5.30 4.93 6.67
CA TYR A 95 -6.06 4.63 7.89
C TYR A 95 -5.83 3.20 8.40
N LYS A 96 -5.79 2.20 7.50
CA LYS A 96 -5.40 0.82 7.85
C LYS A 96 -4.04 0.49 7.25
N LEU A 97 -3.04 0.37 8.12
CA LEU A 97 -1.71 -0.08 7.75
C LEU A 97 -1.54 -1.57 8.07
N ASN A 98 -1.48 -2.39 7.02
CA ASN A 98 -1.22 -3.82 7.13
C ASN A 98 0.29 -4.08 7.05
N LEU A 99 0.85 -4.82 8.01
CA LEU A 99 2.27 -5.17 8.05
C LEU A 99 2.48 -6.67 8.28
N LYS A 100 3.57 -7.20 7.76
CA LYS A 100 4.06 -8.56 8.01
C LYS A 100 5.56 -8.53 8.26
N LEU A 101 6.07 -9.51 8.99
CA LEU A 101 7.52 -9.66 9.13
C LEU A 101 8.19 -9.80 7.75
N GLY A 102 9.25 -9.02 7.52
CA GLY A 102 9.98 -9.02 6.26
C GLY A 102 9.40 -8.11 5.16
N CYS A 103 8.31 -7.38 5.41
CA CYS A 103 7.83 -6.38 4.44
C CYS A 103 8.78 -5.17 4.35
N ILE A 104 8.80 -4.52 3.19
CA ILE A 104 9.52 -3.26 2.96
C ILE A 104 8.63 -2.10 3.41
N ILE A 105 9.22 -1.15 4.14
CA ILE A 105 8.58 0.09 4.60
C ILE A 105 9.41 1.26 4.07
N ILE A 106 8.75 2.36 3.69
CA ILE A 106 9.37 3.57 3.11
C ILE A 106 8.90 4.78 3.91
#